data_AF-A0A7Y3L3P3-F1
#
_entry.id   AF-A0A7Y3L3P3-F1
#
_cell.length_a   1.000
_cell.length_b   1.000
_cell.length_c   1.000
_cell.angle_alpha   90.00
_cell.angle_beta   90.00
_cell.angle_gamma   90.00
#
_symmetry.space_group_name_H-M   'P 1'
#
loop_
_entity.id
_entity.type
_entity.pdbx_description
1 polymer ?
#
loop_
_entity_poly.entity_id
_entity_poly.type
_entity_poly.pdbx_seq_one_letter_code
_entity_poly.pdbx_strand_id
1 'polypeptide(L)'
;MPQAYVPPPSTPPTLTAISPSSAAAAGAAIALSVSGSGFVAGAVVQWNGSPLSTFFLNGGAIVALVPSALLASSGTAGVTVAIPGSVSMPLTFTVSP
;
A
#
# COMPACT_ATOMS: atom_id res chain seq x y z
N MET A 1 8.83 -41.38 2.78
CA MET A 1 9.23 -39.98 2.53
C MET A 1 8.36 -39.09 3.41
N PRO A 2 8.87 -38.30 4.37
CA PRO A 2 8.04 -37.34 5.07
C PRO A 2 7.67 -36.25 4.08
N GLN A 3 6.37 -36.02 3.88
CA GLN A 3 5.87 -34.98 2.99
C GLN A 3 6.23 -33.63 3.64
N ALA A 4 7.14 -32.88 3.01
CA ALA A 4 7.48 -31.54 3.44
C ALA A 4 6.20 -30.71 3.52
N TYR A 5 6.00 -30.03 4.65
CA TYR A 5 4.96 -29.03 4.81
C TYR A 5 5.21 -27.92 3.79
N VAL A 6 4.54 -27.98 2.64
CA VAL A 6 4.51 -26.87 1.69
C VAL A 6 3.57 -25.85 2.34
N PRO A 7 4.06 -24.70 2.83
CA PRO A 7 3.15 -23.65 3.27
C PRO A 7 2.19 -23.36 2.11
N PRO A 8 0.90 -23.11 2.37
CA PRO A 8 -0.04 -22.77 1.30
C PRO A 8 0.60 -21.65 0.46
N PRO A 9 0.44 -21.65 -0.88
CA PRO A 9 0.96 -20.55 -1.69
C PRO A 9 0.38 -19.27 -1.12
N SER A 10 1.21 -18.52 -0.39
CA SER A 10 0.86 -17.23 0.15
C SER A 10 0.75 -16.33 -1.07
N THR A 11 -0.43 -16.31 -1.67
CA THR A 11 -0.74 -15.52 -2.85
C THR A 11 -0.40 -14.08 -2.48
N PRO A 12 0.54 -13.43 -3.19
CA PRO A 12 0.90 -12.07 -2.89
C PRO A 12 -0.36 -11.19 -2.97
N PRO A 13 -0.48 -10.18 -2.10
CA PRO A 13 -1.63 -9.30 -2.15
C PRO A 13 -1.61 -8.56 -3.49
N THR A 14 -2.74 -8.56 -4.18
CA THR A 14 -2.86 -7.87 -5.45
C THR A 14 -3.33 -6.45 -5.19
N LEU A 15 -2.47 -5.47 -5.46
CA LEU A 15 -2.86 -4.07 -5.47
C LEU A 15 -3.43 -3.72 -6.84
N THR A 16 -4.73 -3.44 -6.90
CA THR A 16 -5.44 -3.18 -8.17
C THR A 16 -5.46 -1.70 -8.51
N ALA A 17 -5.76 -0.85 -7.53
CA ALA A 17 -5.89 0.58 -7.74
C ALA A 17 -5.62 1.36 -6.44
N ILE A 18 -5.18 2.60 -6.59
CA ILE A 18 -5.15 3.59 -5.51
C ILE A 18 -5.94 4.81 -5.94
N SER A 19 -6.66 5.41 -5.01
CA SER A 19 -7.46 6.61 -5.23
C SER A 19 -7.37 7.56 -4.04
N PRO A 20 -6.95 8.81 -4.24
CA PRO A 20 -6.47 9.37 -5.50
C PRO A 20 -5.12 8.74 -5.92
N SER A 21 -4.76 8.76 -7.21
CA SER A 21 -3.41 8.36 -7.67
C SER A 21 -2.45 9.54 -7.81
N SER A 22 -2.93 10.75 -7.50
CA SER A 22 -2.14 11.97 -7.49
C SER A 22 -2.60 12.96 -6.44
N ALA A 23 -1.68 13.83 -6.00
CA ALA A 23 -1.99 14.92 -5.08
C ALA A 23 -0.99 16.08 -5.25
N ALA A 24 -1.38 17.25 -4.76
CA ALA A 24 -0.51 18.43 -4.72
C ALA A 24 0.61 18.25 -3.68
N ALA A 25 1.82 18.66 -4.06
CA ALA A 25 2.97 18.70 -3.20
C ALA A 25 2.75 19.72 -2.08
N ALA A 26 3.29 19.45 -0.90
CA ALA A 26 3.09 20.25 0.31
C ALA A 26 1.61 20.47 0.71
N GLY A 27 0.69 19.64 0.19
CA GLY A 27 -0.72 19.66 0.58
C GLY A 27 -0.96 19.16 2.00
N ALA A 28 -2.21 19.26 2.46
CA ALA A 28 -2.63 18.64 3.72
C ALA A 28 -2.53 17.10 3.65
N ALA A 29 -2.60 16.43 4.80
CA ALA A 29 -2.64 14.98 4.84
C ALA A 29 -3.85 14.47 4.05
N ILE A 30 -3.63 13.45 3.20
CA ILE A 30 -4.69 12.86 2.38
C ILE A 30 -4.94 11.41 2.80
N ALA A 31 -6.18 10.97 2.66
CA ALA A 31 -6.54 9.57 2.76
C ALA A 31 -6.45 8.94 1.37
N LEU A 32 -5.48 8.04 1.21
CA LEU A 32 -5.30 7.20 0.03
C LEU A 32 -6.11 5.92 0.21
N SER A 33 -7.15 5.74 -0.59
CA SER A 33 -7.87 4.47 -0.68
C SER A 33 -7.11 3.51 -1.57
N VAL A 34 -6.85 2.31 -1.07
CA VAL A 34 -6.03 1.27 -1.68
C VAL A 34 -6.93 0.06 -1.88
N SER A 35 -7.25 -0.25 -3.14
CA SER A 35 -8.16 -1.32 -3.52
C SER A 35 -7.40 -2.49 -4.13
N GLY A 36 -7.78 -3.71 -3.75
CA GLY A 36 -7.04 -4.91 -4.12
C GLY A 36 -7.72 -6.21 -3.70
N SER A 37 -6.92 -7.27 -3.60
CA SER A 37 -7.34 -8.61 -3.18
C SER A 37 -6.25 -9.30 -2.39
N GLY A 38 -6.61 -10.13 -1.41
CA GLY A 38 -5.64 -10.86 -0.60
C GLY A 38 -5.00 -10.03 0.51
N PHE A 39 -5.61 -8.91 0.88
CA PHE A 39 -5.21 -8.16 2.06
C PHE A 39 -5.62 -8.91 3.34
N VAL A 40 -4.79 -8.82 4.37
CA VAL A 40 -5.02 -9.45 5.67
C VAL A 40 -4.93 -8.41 6.79
N ALA A 41 -5.49 -8.73 7.95
CA ALA A 41 -5.30 -7.92 9.15
C ALA A 41 -3.80 -7.85 9.49
N GLY A 42 -3.25 -6.63 9.53
CA GLY A 42 -1.81 -6.39 9.64
C GLY A 42 -1.12 -5.96 8.34
N ALA A 43 -1.88 -5.73 7.27
CA ALA A 43 -1.36 -5.11 6.05
C ALA A 43 -0.88 -3.67 6.30
N VAL A 44 0.37 -3.39 5.95
CA VAL A 44 1.02 -2.08 6.06
C VAL A 44 1.28 -1.54 4.66
N VAL A 45 0.72 -0.38 4.35
CA VAL A 45 1.03 0.34 3.11
C VAL A 45 2.34 1.07 3.32
N GLN A 46 3.26 0.91 2.40
CA GLN A 46 4.52 1.62 2.36
C GLN A 46 4.51 2.62 1.23
N TRP A 47 5.02 3.81 1.50
CA TRP A 47 5.17 4.91 0.58
C TRP A 47 6.64 5.16 0.34
N ASN A 48 7.12 4.84 -0.86
CA ASN A 48 8.53 4.91 -1.21
C ASN A 48 9.43 4.13 -0.22
N GLY A 49 8.92 3.01 0.30
CA GLY A 49 9.59 2.20 1.34
C GLY A 49 9.38 2.69 2.78
N SER A 50 8.70 3.83 3.00
CA SER A 50 8.35 4.33 4.33
C SER A 50 6.98 3.80 4.77
N PRO A 51 6.86 3.10 5.92
CA PRO A 51 5.57 2.60 6.37
C PRO A 51 4.62 3.75 6.74
N LEU A 52 3.40 3.69 6.20
CA LEU A 52 2.32 4.63 6.48
C LEU A 52 1.32 4.07 7.47
N SER A 53 0.55 4.97 8.11
CA SER A 53 -0.62 4.60 8.89
C SER A 53 -1.70 4.02 7.98
N THR A 54 -1.92 2.71 8.07
CA THR A 54 -2.98 2.03 7.35
C THR A 54 -4.14 1.61 8.23
N PHE A 55 -5.32 1.76 7.67
CA PHE A 55 -6.58 1.27 8.18
C PHE A 55 -7.07 0.17 7.25
N PHE A 56 -6.83 -1.07 7.66
CA PHE A 56 -7.41 -2.23 7.00
C PHE A 56 -8.93 -2.21 7.18
N LEU A 57 -9.67 -2.06 6.09
CA LEU A 57 -11.13 -2.15 6.10
C LEU A 57 -11.56 -3.61 5.91
N ASN A 58 -11.07 -4.23 4.83
CA ASN A 58 -11.40 -5.60 4.46
C ASN A 58 -10.31 -6.19 3.56
N GLY A 59 -10.42 -7.48 3.24
CA GLY A 59 -9.44 -8.21 2.42
C GLY A 59 -9.23 -7.71 0.97
N GLY A 60 -9.92 -6.63 0.58
CA GLY A 60 -9.73 -5.94 -0.69
C GLY A 60 -9.76 -4.42 -0.61
N ALA A 61 -9.83 -3.82 0.59
CA ALA A 61 -9.70 -2.37 0.74
C ALA A 61 -8.91 -1.99 2.00
N ILE A 62 -7.97 -1.07 1.81
CA ILE A 62 -7.15 -0.48 2.86
C ILE A 62 -7.20 1.03 2.65
N VAL A 63 -7.23 1.81 3.72
CA VAL A 63 -7.06 3.26 3.65
C VAL A 63 -5.69 3.60 4.26
N ALA A 64 -4.80 4.19 3.48
CA ALA A 64 -3.53 4.71 3.96
C ALA A 64 -3.63 6.23 4.17
N LEU A 65 -3.15 6.73 5.31
CA LEU A 65 -3.00 8.16 5.52
C LEU A 65 -1.61 8.60 5.05
N VAL A 66 -1.58 9.47 4.06
CA VAL A 66 -0.34 10.08 3.57
C VAL A 66 -0.20 11.44 4.25
N PRO A 67 0.76 11.60 5.19
CA PRO A 67 0.98 12.88 5.86
C PRO A 67 1.59 13.91 4.90
N SER A 68 1.34 15.19 5.17
CA SER A 68 1.88 16.31 4.39
C SER A 68 3.41 16.32 4.30
N ALA A 69 4.10 15.77 5.30
CA ALA A 69 5.56 15.61 5.30
C ALA A 69 6.06 14.75 4.12
N LEU A 70 5.30 13.75 3.70
CA LEU A 70 5.65 12.91 2.54
C LEU A 70 5.21 13.55 1.22
N LEU A 71 4.16 14.35 1.24
CA LEU A 71 3.72 15.15 0.10
C LEU A 71 4.61 16.37 -0.12
N ALA A 72 5.39 16.80 0.86
CA ALA A 72 6.35 17.91 0.71
C ALA A 72 7.39 17.63 -0.38
N SER A 73 7.67 16.35 -0.67
CA SER A 73 8.54 15.95 -1.78
C SER A 73 7.72 15.75 -3.05
N SER A 74 7.70 16.77 -3.92
CA SER A 74 7.14 16.65 -5.28
C SER A 74 7.87 15.57 -6.08
N GLY A 75 7.15 14.76 -6.84
CA GLY A 75 7.72 13.65 -7.62
C GLY A 75 6.77 12.47 -7.73
N THR A 76 7.30 11.28 -8.02
CA THR A 76 6.53 10.04 -8.00
C THR A 76 6.89 9.21 -6.77
N ALA A 77 5.88 8.67 -6.10
CA ALA A 77 6.04 7.77 -4.97
C ALA A 77 5.52 6.38 -5.32
N GLY A 78 6.30 5.35 -5.00
CA GLY A 78 5.84 3.96 -5.12
C GLY A 78 5.03 3.56 -3.89
N VAL A 79 3.75 3.23 -4.07
CA VAL A 79 2.87 2.72 -3.02
C VAL A 79 2.83 1.20 -3.09
N THR A 80 3.27 0.53 -2.04
CA THR A 80 3.20 -0.94 -1.92
C THR A 80 2.41 -1.34 -0.69
N VAL A 81 1.81 -2.52 -0.71
CA VAL A 81 1.16 -3.11 0.46
C VAL A 81 2.01 -4.29 0.92
N ALA A 82 2.63 -4.18 2.08
CA ALA A 82 3.26 -5.30 2.76
C ALA A 82 2.25 -6.02 3.64
N ILE A 83 2.17 -7.34 3.48
CA ILE A 83 1.49 -8.24 4.40
C ILE A 83 2.52 -9.16 5.06
N PRO A 84 2.23 -9.73 6.22
CA PRO A 84 3.11 -10.74 6.82
C PRO A 84 3.35 -11.91 5.85
N GLY A 85 4.55 -11.96 5.26
CA GLY A 85 4.99 -12.99 4.32
C GLY A 85 5.01 -12.61 2.85
N SER A 86 4.52 -11.43 2.43
CA SER A 86 4.54 -11.00 1.02
C SER A 86 4.33 -9.50 0.83
N VAL A 87 4.72 -8.95 -0.32
CA VAL A 87 4.51 -7.54 -0.68
C VAL A 87 3.80 -7.47 -2.03
N SER A 88 2.85 -6.55 -2.18
CA SER A 88 2.15 -6.30 -3.43
C SER A 88 3.07 -5.66 -4.47
N MET A 89 2.61 -5.63 -5.72
CA MET A 89 3.23 -4.76 -6.72
C MET A 89 3.16 -3.29 -6.31
N PRO A 90 4.20 -2.49 -6.58
CA PRO A 90 4.18 -1.05 -6.37
C PRO A 90 3.26 -0.39 -7.37
N LEU A 91 2.37 0.48 -6.89
CA LEU A 91 1.58 1.37 -7.72
C LEU A 91 2.15 2.78 -7.63
N THR A 92 2.30 3.42 -8.78
CA THR A 92 2.87 4.75 -8.87
C THR A 92 1.82 5.79 -8.44
N PHE A 93 2.19 6.61 -7.47
CA PHE A 93 1.46 7.80 -7.07
C PHE A 93 2.21 9.04 -7.54
N THR A 94 1.52 9.99 -8.16
CA THR A 94 2.13 11.20 -8.70
C THR A 94 1.85 12.41 -7.81
N VAL A 95 2.88 12.96 -7.21
CA VAL A 95 2.82 14.21 -6.44
C VAL A 95 3.15 15.37 -7.37
N SER A 96 2.11 16.10 -7.83
CA SER A 96 2.25 17.29 -8.66
C SER A 96 2.73 18.48 -7.83
N PRO A 97 3.64 19.33 -8.33
CA PRO A 97 4.11 20.53 -7.61
C PRO A 97 2.98 21.53 -7.33
#